data_AF-A0A524H4C9-F1
#
_entry.id   AF-A0A524H4C9-F1
#
_cell.length_a   1.000
_cell.length_b   1.000
_cell.length_c   1.000
_cell.angle_alpha   90.00
_cell.angle_beta   90.00
_cell.angle_gamma   90.00
#
_symmetry.space_group_name_H-M   'P 1'
#
loop_
_entity.id
_entity.type
_entity.pdbx_description
1 polymer ?
#
loop_
_entity_poly.entity_id
_entity_poly.type
_entity_poly.pdbx_seq_one_letter_code
_entity_poly.pdbx_strand_id
1 'polypeptide(L)' 'MRCGVTLETLVTIIAGILGLMVGSFLNVCITRWPAELSVIRPRSRCPRCEKPIAWYDNIPVVSWLLLRGKCRGCALPISP' A
#
# COMPACT_ATOMS: atom_id res chain seq x y z
N MET A 1 -15.34 -13.84 -31.52
CA MET A 1 -14.27 -14.30 -30.62
C MET A 1 -13.49 -13.18 -29.91
N ARG A 2 -13.40 -11.94 -30.44
CA ARG A 2 -12.65 -10.84 -29.77
C ARG A 2 -13.39 -10.15 -28.60
N CYS A 3 -14.72 -10.21 -28.55
CA CYS A 3 -15.54 -9.58 -27.50
C CYS A 3 -15.41 -10.25 -26.12
N GLY A 4 -15.23 -11.58 -26.07
CA GLY A 4 -15.03 -12.31 -24.81
C GLY A 4 -13.67 -12.00 -24.17
N VAL A 5 -12.60 -11.96 -24.98
CA VAL A 5 -11.24 -11.69 -24.50
C VAL A 5 -11.11 -10.32 -23.83
N THR A 6 -11.83 -9.30 -24.33
CA THR A 6 -11.80 -7.96 -23.73
C THR A 6 -12.50 -7.90 -22.37
N LEU A 7 -13.60 -8.63 -22.19
CA LEU A 7 -14.32 -8.67 -20.91
C LEU A 7 -13.52 -9.42 -19.84
N GLU A 8 -12.97 -10.59 -20.18
CA GLU A 8 -12.12 -11.37 -19.28
C GLU A 8 -10.88 -10.56 -18.83
N THR A 9 -10.25 -9.86 -19.78
CA THR A 9 -9.08 -9.01 -19.49
C THR A 9 -9.46 -7.86 -18.55
N LEU A 10 -10.59 -7.20 -18.80
CA LEU A 10 -11.07 -6.11 -17.95
C LEU A 10 -11.38 -6.60 -16.53
N VAL A 11 -12.09 -7.72 -16.39
CA VAL A 11 -12.40 -8.34 -15.10
C VAL A 11 -11.12 -8.69 -14.36
N THR A 12 -10.14 -9.29 -15.05
CA THR A 12 -8.84 -9.64 -14.46
C THR A 12 -8.08 -8.42 -13.94
N ILE A 13 -8.04 -7.33 -14.71
CA ILE A 13 -7.38 -6.09 -14.29
C ILE A 13 -8.07 -5.51 -13.05
N ILE A 14 -9.41 -5.44 -13.04
CA ILE A 14 -10.17 -4.92 -11.90
C ILE A 14 -9.94 -5.79 -10.67
N ALA A 15 -10.01 -7.11 -10.80
CA ALA A 15 -9.73 -8.05 -9.71
C ALA A 15 -8.31 -7.89 -9.16
N GLY A 16 -7.32 -7.70 -10.04
CA GLY A 16 -5.93 -7.43 -9.65
C GLY A 16 -5.77 -6.12 -8.86
N ILE A 17 -6.39 -5.03 -9.32
CA ILE A 17 -6.35 -3.74 -8.61
C ILE A 17 -7.02 -3.86 -7.24
N LEU A 18 -8.21 -4.46 -7.18
CA LEU A 18 -8.92 -4.68 -5.92
C LEU A 18 -8.10 -5.56 -4.97
N GLY A 19 -7.50 -6.64 -5.47
CA GLY A 19 -6.62 -7.51 -4.69
C GLY A 19 -5.42 -6.77 -4.11
N LEU A 20 -4.77 -5.89 -4.89
CA LEU A 20 -3.67 -5.06 -4.39
C LEU A 20 -4.12 -4.06 -3.33
N MET A 21 -5.28 -3.42 -3.49
CA MET A 21 -5.84 -2.49 -2.51
C MET A 21 -6.18 -3.22 -1.20
N VAL A 22 -6.87 -4.36 -1.28
CA VAL A 22 -7.25 -5.17 -0.12
C VAL A 22 -6.02 -5.72 0.59
N GLY A 23 -5.07 -6.30 -0.15
CA GLY A 23 -3.82 -6.83 0.41
C GLY A 23 -3.01 -5.76 1.14
N SER A 24 -2.91 -4.56 0.56
CA SER A 24 -2.23 -3.44 1.20
C SER A 24 -2.91 -2.99 2.50
N PHE A 25 -4.24 -2.96 2.53
CA PHE A 25 -4.98 -2.61 3.75
C PHE A 25 -4.85 -3.68 4.83
N LEU A 26 -4.97 -4.96 4.45
CA LEU A 26 -4.80 -6.09 5.37
C LEU A 26 -3.42 -6.10 6.02
N ASN A 27 -2.36 -5.70 5.32
CA ASN A 27 -1.02 -5.56 5.91
C ASN A 27 -1.00 -4.58 7.11
N VAL A 28 -1.77 -3.49 7.04
CA VAL A 28 -1.91 -2.56 8.17
C VAL A 28 -2.73 -3.18 9.31
N CYS A 29 -3.80 -3.91 8.98
CA CYS A 29 -4.62 -4.58 9.99
C CYS A 29 -3.84 -5.66 10.75
N ILE A 30 -3.10 -6.51 10.04
CA ILE A 30 -2.31 -7.61 10.62
C ILE A 30 -1.24 -7.08 11.57
N THR A 31 -0.64 -5.93 11.26
CA THR A 31 0.41 -5.33 12.10
C THR A 31 -0.14 -4.57 13.31
N ARG A 32 -1.37 -4.05 13.25
CA ARG A 32 -1.95 -3.21 14.31
C ARG A 32 -2.90 -3.94 15.25
N TRP A 33 -3.72 -4.86 14.73
CA TRP A 33 -4.76 -5.54 15.54
C TRP A 33 -4.16 -6.35 16.69
N PRO A 34 -3.12 -7.19 16.50
CA PRO A 34 -2.55 -7.97 17.61
C PRO A 34 -1.90 -7.10 18.70
N ALA A 35 -1.56 -5.85 18.37
CA ALA A 35 -0.99 -4.87 19.29
C ALA A 35 -2.05 -3.92 19.89
N GLU A 36 -3.35 -4.17 19.65
CA GLU A 36 -4.47 -3.32 20.09
C GLU A 36 -4.36 -1.86 19.62
N LEU A 37 -3.65 -1.63 18.52
CA LEU A 37 -3.45 -0.30 17.95
C LEU A 37 -4.59 0.07 17.00
N SER A 38 -5.03 1.32 17.05
CA SER A 38 -6.03 1.82 16.10
C SER A 38 -5.48 1.89 14.68
N VAL A 39 -6.26 1.39 13.73
CA VAL A 39 -5.94 1.43 12.28
C VAL A 39 -6.04 2.85 11.74
N ILE A 40 -6.88 3.70 12.36
CA ILE A 40 -7.22 5.04 11.88
C ILE A 40 -6.27 6.10 12.47
N ARG A 41 -5.91 5.98 13.76
CA ARG A 41 -5.06 6.96 14.46
C ARG A 41 -4.05 6.26 15.38
N PRO A 42 -2.80 6.76 15.47
CA PRO A 42 -2.22 7.87 14.72
C PRO A 42 -1.94 7.50 13.25
N ARG A 43 -1.73 8.52 12.39
CA ARG A 43 -1.32 8.29 11.00
C ARG A 43 0.02 7.55 10.96
N SER A 44 0.23 6.73 9.93
CA SER A 44 1.51 6.05 9.70
C SER A 44 2.67 7.06 9.61
N ARG A 45 3.80 6.73 10.25
CA ARG A 45 5.00 7.57 10.32
C ARG A 45 6.21 6.73 9.91
N CYS A 46 7.24 7.39 9.39
CA CYS A 46 8.52 6.74 9.15
C CYS A 46 9.17 6.34 10.49
N PRO A 47 9.65 5.10 10.66
CA PRO A 47 10.30 4.66 11.91
C PRO A 47 11.68 5.29 12.15
N ARG A 48 12.23 6.03 11.18
CA ARG A 48 13.57 6.63 11.24
C ARG A 48 13.55 8.13 11.47
N CYS A 49 12.63 8.85 10.83
CA CYS A 49 12.56 10.32 10.91
C CYS A 49 11.22 10.83 11.43
N GLU A 50 10.30 9.93 11.80
CA GLU A 50 8.98 10.23 12.40
C GLU A 50 8.03 11.11 11.57
N LYS A 51 8.45 11.49 10.36
CA LYS A 51 7.63 12.24 9.42
C LYS A 51 6.38 11.44 9.07
N PRO A 52 5.18 12.05 9.09
CA PRO A 52 3.97 11.38 8.68
C PRO A 52 4.08 10.94 7.21
N ILE A 53 3.66 9.70 6.94
CA ILE A 53 3.60 9.13 5.59
C ILE A 53 2.41 9.76 4.87
N ALA A 54 2.67 10.33 3.69
CA ALA A 54 1.60 10.89 2.87
C ALA A 54 0.65 9.79 2.41
N TRP A 55 -0.63 10.11 2.25
CA TRP A 55 -1.63 9.09 1.88
C TRP A 55 -1.28 8.40 0.55
N TYR A 56 -0.74 9.15 -0.43
CA TYR A 56 -0.33 8.63 -1.74
C TYR A 56 0.95 7.76 -1.69
N ASP A 57 1.76 7.89 -0.63
CA ASP A 57 2.90 6.99 -0.43
C ASP A 57 2.43 5.58 0.01
N ASN A 58 1.15 5.41 0.35
CA ASN A 58 0.54 4.10 0.59
C ASN A 58 -0.10 3.47 -0.67
N ILE A 59 0.01 4.09 -1.86
CA ILE A 59 -0.49 3.49 -3.11
C ILE A 59 0.40 2.29 -3.46
N PRO A 60 -0.11 1.04 -3.39
CA PRO A 60 0.71 -0.16 -3.54
C PRO A 60 1.41 -0.19 -4.88
N VAL A 61 2.61 -0.78 -4.92
CA VAL A 61 3.46 -0.92 -6.12
C VAL A 61 3.99 0.41 -6.66
N VAL A 62 3.13 1.39 -6.97
CA VAL A 62 3.50 2.68 -7.55
C VAL A 62 4.41 3.48 -6.62
N SER A 63 4.00 3.69 -5.37
CA SER A 63 4.82 4.44 -4.41
C SER A 63 6.12 3.71 -4.12
N TRP A 64 6.08 2.38 -4.00
CA TRP A 64 7.24 1.55 -3.72
C TRP A 64 8.28 1.62 -4.84
N LEU A 65 7.85 1.58 -6.11
CA LEU A 65 8.74 1.72 -7.27
C LEU A 65 9.37 3.12 -7.34
N LEU A 66 8.56 4.18 -7.17
CA LEU A 66 9.04 5.56 -7.22
C LEU A 66 10.01 5.89 -6.07
N LEU A 67 9.72 5.39 -4.86
CA LEU A 67 10.53 5.63 -3.67
C LEU A 67 11.62 4.59 -3.48
N ARG A 68 11.63 3.51 -4.26
CA ARG A 68 12.55 2.35 -4.15
C ARG A 68 12.58 1.78 -2.72
N GLY A 69 11.42 1.66 -2.10
CA GLY A 69 11.27 1.19 -0.71
C GLY A 69 11.82 2.13 0.38
N LYS A 70 12.11 3.39 0.05
CA LYS A 70 12.68 4.38 0.98
C LYS A 70 11.68 5.44 1.42
N CYS A 71 11.90 6.04 2.57
CA CYS A 71 11.10 7.18 3.02
C CYS A 71 11.40 8.43 2.17
N ARG A 72 10.37 9.14 1.72
CA ARG A 72 10.49 10.43 1.02
C ARG A 72 11.19 11.51 1.84
N GLY A 73 11.10 11.44 3.17
CA GLY A 73 11.66 12.44 4.09
C GLY A 73 13.16 12.28 4.33
N CYS A 74 13.62 11.05 4.60
CA CYS A 74 15.01 10.78 5.01
C CYS A 74 15.78 9.85 4.07
N ALA A 75 15.16 9.35 3.00
CA ALA A 75 15.75 8.40 2.03
C ALA A 75 16.29 7.08 2.63
N LEU A 76 16.02 6.80 3.90
CA LEU A 76 16.30 5.51 4.53
C LEU A 76 15.18 4.49 4.22
N PRO A 77 15.45 3.17 4.30
CA PRO A 77 14.42 2.14 4.18
C PRO A 77 13.22 2.43 5.09
N ILE A 78 12.01 2.36 4.53
CA ILE A 78 10.79 2.72 5.27
C ILE A 78 10.30 1.59 6.19
N SER A 79 10.55 0.36 5.78
CA SER A 79 10.40 -0.86 6.60
C SER A 79 11.71 -1.11 7.37
N PRO A 80 11.62 -1.58 8.64
CA PRO A 80 12.78 -1.97 9.44
C PRO A 80 13.66 -3.02 8.75
#